data_AF-A0A8J5SKV6-F1
#
_entry.id   AF-A0A8J5SKV6-F1
#
_cell.length_a   1.000
_cell.length_b   1.000
_cell.length_c   1.000
_cell.angle_alpha   90.00
_cell.angle_beta   90.00
_cell.angle_gamma   90.00
#
_symmetry.space_group_name_H-M   'P 1'
#
loop_
_entity.id
_entity.type
_entity.pdbx_description
1 polymer ?
#
loop_
_entity_poly.entity_id
_entity_poly.type
_entity_poly.pdbx_seq_one_letter_code
_entity_poly.pdbx_strand_id
1 'polypeptide(L)'
;MNGLVRTSAIMSNGPFILNLDCDHYVHNSAALREGMCFMLDRGGDRICFVQFPQRFKGIDPNDRYANHNLVFFDVSMRAMDGLQGPMYVGTGCVFRRTGLYSFSPPRATEHHGWLGRKKIKLFLTKKKRAWGRRRT
;
A
#
# COMPACT_ATOMS: atom_id res chain seq x y z
N MET A 1 -8.04 -14.19 -4.24
CA MET A 1 -8.41 -12.92 -3.57
C MET A 1 -9.65 -12.22 -4.15
N ASN A 2 -9.80 -12.04 -5.46
CA ASN A 2 -10.89 -11.23 -6.05
C ASN A 2 -12.33 -11.65 -5.65
N GLY A 3 -12.62 -12.96 -5.60
CA GLY A 3 -13.93 -13.45 -5.14
C GLY A 3 -14.22 -13.07 -3.69
N LEU A 4 -13.25 -13.29 -2.80
CA LEU A 4 -13.35 -12.97 -1.37
C LEU A 4 -13.58 -11.47 -1.14
N VAL A 5 -12.92 -10.60 -1.91
CA VAL A 5 -13.11 -9.14 -1.82
C VAL A 5 -14.56 -8.74 -2.14
N ARG A 6 -15.19 -9.39 -3.12
CA ARG A 6 -16.60 -9.15 -3.49
C ARG A 6 -17.55 -9.68 -2.42
N THR A 7 -17.36 -10.92 -1.96
CA THR A 7 -18.20 -11.52 -0.91
C THR A 7 -18.11 -10.75 0.40
N SER A 8 -16.89 -10.36 0.81
CA SER A 8 -16.66 -9.55 2.01
C SER A 8 -17.33 -8.17 1.92
N ALA A 9 -17.44 -7.57 0.73
CA ALA A 9 -18.13 -6.29 0.56
C ALA A 9 -19.61 -6.36 0.98
N ILE A 10 -20.24 -7.51 0.77
CA ILE A 10 -21.65 -7.74 1.10
C ILE A 10 -21.78 -8.18 2.56
N MET A 11 -20.91 -9.07 3.03
CA MET A 11 -21.06 -9.68 4.35
C MET A 11 -20.66 -8.76 5.51
N SER A 12 -19.48 -8.12 5.43
CA SER A 12 -18.90 -7.36 6.55
C SER A 12 -18.46 -5.94 6.17
N ASN A 13 -18.22 -5.71 4.88
CA ASN A 13 -17.78 -4.43 4.32
C ASN A 13 -16.58 -3.80 5.06
N GLY A 14 -15.64 -4.62 5.56
CA GLY A 14 -14.48 -4.13 6.30
C GLY A 14 -13.59 -3.22 5.44
N PRO A 15 -13.14 -2.05 5.94
CA PRO A 15 -12.37 -1.08 5.14
C PRO A 15 -10.94 -1.54 4.82
N PHE A 16 -10.39 -2.42 5.65
CA PHE A 16 -9.07 -3.02 5.50
C PHE A 16 -9.18 -4.52 5.29
N ILE A 17 -8.30 -5.07 4.45
CA ILE A 17 -8.29 -6.49 4.07
C ILE A 17 -6.87 -7.01 4.23
N LEU A 18 -6.67 -8.01 5.10
CA LEU A 18 -5.39 -8.70 5.24
C LEU A 18 -5.33 -9.88 4.26
N ASN A 19 -4.31 -9.93 3.41
CA ASN A 19 -3.99 -11.14 2.64
C ASN A 19 -2.95 -11.99 3.38
N LEU A 20 -3.27 -13.26 3.57
CA LEU A 20 -2.41 -14.22 4.25
C LEU A 20 -2.54 -15.59 3.57
N ASP A 21 -1.41 -16.19 3.24
CA ASP A 21 -1.32 -17.53 2.67
C ASP A 21 -1.41 -18.62 3.75
N CYS A 22 -1.72 -19.87 3.36
CA CYS A 22 -1.98 -20.97 4.28
C CYS A 22 -0.75 -21.47 5.07
N ASP A 23 0.45 -21.19 4.56
CA ASP A 23 1.74 -21.51 5.16
C ASP A 23 2.29 -20.36 6.04
N HIS A 24 1.59 -19.23 6.09
CA HIS A 24 1.95 -18.07 6.88
C HIS A 24 0.96 -17.87 8.03
N TYR A 25 1.49 -17.54 9.21
CA TYR A 25 0.67 -17.21 10.38
C TYR A 25 1.17 -15.93 11.04
N VAL A 26 0.28 -15.29 11.79
CA VAL A 26 0.60 -14.08 12.55
C VAL A 26 1.38 -14.49 13.81
N HIS A 27 2.67 -14.20 13.83
CA HIS A 27 3.52 -14.50 14.98
C HIS A 27 3.23 -13.60 16.19
N ASN A 28 2.93 -12.32 15.95
CA ASN A 28 2.68 -11.33 17.00
C ASN A 28 1.36 -10.63 16.73
N SER A 29 0.43 -10.69 17.68
CA SER A 29 -0.87 -10.01 17.57
C SER A 29 -0.73 -8.49 17.45
N ALA A 30 0.34 -7.90 17.99
CA ALA A 30 0.62 -6.48 17.85
C ALA A 30 0.96 -6.08 16.41
N ALA A 31 1.37 -7.00 15.54
CA ALA A 31 1.72 -6.68 14.15
C ALA A 31 0.54 -6.03 13.39
N LEU A 32 -0.69 -6.51 13.65
CA LEU A 32 -1.88 -5.89 13.05
C LEU A 32 -2.11 -4.48 13.57
N ARG A 33 -1.83 -4.23 14.85
CA ARG A 33 -1.92 -2.89 15.43
C ARG A 33 -0.93 -1.92 14.78
N GLU A 34 0.31 -2.37 14.58
CA GLU A 34 1.35 -1.59 13.89
C GLU A 34 0.96 -1.28 12.44
N GLY A 35 0.40 -2.25 11.71
CA GLY A 35 -0.11 -2.02 10.36
C GLY A 35 -1.22 -0.96 10.32
N MET A 36 -2.12 -0.99 11.31
CA MET A 36 -3.18 0.01 11.45
C MET A 36 -2.63 1.38 11.85
N CYS A 37 -1.57 1.45 12.66
CA CYS A 37 -0.90 2.72 12.98
C CYS A 37 -0.46 3.43 11.70
N PHE A 38 0.17 2.75 10.75
CA PHE A 38 0.53 3.36 9.46
C PHE A 38 -0.68 3.82 8.65
N MET A 39 -1.74 3.01 8.59
CA MET A 39 -2.93 3.33 7.78
C MET A 39 -3.83 4.43 8.36
N LEU A 40 -3.80 4.61 9.68
CA LEU A 40 -4.63 5.57 10.41
C LEU A 40 -3.88 6.83 10.85
N ASP A 41 -2.56 6.89 10.62
CA ASP A 41 -1.75 8.07 10.93
C ASP A 41 -2.09 9.27 10.02
N ARG A 42 -1.62 10.46 10.39
CA ARG A 42 -1.72 11.70 9.62
C ARG A 42 -1.04 11.55 8.26
N GLY A 43 -1.84 11.22 7.24
CA GLY A 43 -1.37 10.98 5.88
C GLY A 43 -1.39 9.50 5.46
N GLY A 44 -1.79 8.59 6.36
CA GLY A 44 -2.11 7.19 6.08
C GLY A 44 -3.22 7.02 5.05
N ASP A 45 -4.00 8.08 4.81
CA ASP A 45 -4.99 8.13 3.75
C ASP A 45 -4.43 7.95 2.33
N ARG A 46 -3.14 8.22 2.14
CA ARG A 46 -2.43 8.05 0.87
C ARG A 46 -1.87 6.64 0.69
N ILE A 47 -1.90 5.82 1.74
CA ILE A 47 -1.34 4.47 1.73
C ILE A 47 -2.38 3.50 1.16
N CYS A 48 -1.99 2.79 0.10
CA CYS A 48 -2.83 1.76 -0.52
C CYS A 48 -2.76 0.44 0.28
N PHE A 49 -1.56 0.07 0.71
CA PHE A 49 -1.31 -1.14 1.46
C PHE A 49 -0.05 -1.03 2.33
N VAL A 50 0.05 -1.89 3.34
CA VAL A 50 1.23 -2.04 4.20
C VAL A 50 1.72 -3.49 4.05
N GLN A 51 2.94 -3.63 3.54
CA GLN A 51 3.59 -4.93 3.36
C GLN A 51 4.42 -5.28 4.60
N PHE A 52 4.12 -6.41 5.23
CA PHE A 52 4.96 -6.94 6.31
C PHE A 52 6.11 -7.78 5.74
N PRO A 53 7.29 -7.76 6.38
CA PRO A 53 8.38 -8.63 6.01
C PRO A 53 8.03 -10.10 6.30
N GLN A 54 8.22 -10.98 5.33
CA GLN A 54 7.98 -12.42 5.49
C GLN A 54 9.21 -13.06 6.13
N ARG A 55 9.00 -13.93 7.12
CA ARG A 55 10.06 -14.68 7.80
C ARG A 55 9.68 -16.14 7.87
N PHE A 56 10.56 -16.99 7.36
CA PHE A 56 10.35 -18.43 7.35
C PHE A 56 11.00 -19.08 8.58
N LYS A 57 10.40 -20.16 9.09
CA LYS A 57 10.94 -20.97 10.19
C LYS A 57 11.56 -22.25 9.65
N GLY A 58 12.49 -22.84 10.41
CA GLY A 58 13.09 -24.13 10.07
C GLY A 58 14.11 -24.06 8.93
N ILE A 59 14.73 -22.89 8.71
CA ILE A 59 15.83 -22.75 7.76
C ILE A 59 17.12 -23.23 8.41
N ASP A 60 17.96 -23.91 7.62
CA ASP A 60 19.29 -24.35 8.02
C ASP A 60 20.15 -23.16 8.51
N PRO A 61 20.86 -23.27 9.66
CA PRO A 61 21.70 -22.19 10.16
C PRO A 61 22.82 -21.75 9.21
N ASN A 62 23.29 -22.64 8.33
CA ASN A 62 24.31 -22.31 7.34
C ASN A 62 23.70 -21.65 6.08
N ASP A 63 22.37 -21.57 6.00
CA ASP A 63 21.58 -20.92 4.93
C ASP A 63 22.19 -21.02 3.53
N ARG A 64 22.61 -22.23 3.15
CA ARG A 64 23.31 -22.47 1.88
C ARG A 64 22.49 -22.06 0.65
N TYR A 65 21.17 -22.05 0.79
CA TYR A 65 20.21 -21.70 -0.27
C TYR A 65 19.69 -20.26 -0.17
N ALA A 66 20.16 -19.46 0.78
CA ALA A 66 19.72 -18.08 1.01
C ALA A 66 18.19 -17.93 1.18
N ASN A 67 17.55 -18.93 1.78
CA ASN A 67 16.09 -19.01 1.90
C ASN A 67 15.52 -17.99 2.90
N HIS A 68 16.35 -17.41 3.78
CA HIS A 68 15.89 -16.33 4.66
C HIS A 68 15.51 -15.06 3.90
N ASN A 69 16.02 -14.87 2.67
CA ASN A 69 15.74 -13.70 1.83
C ASN A 69 15.93 -12.35 2.55
N LEU A 70 16.85 -12.28 3.53
CA LEU A 70 17.04 -11.10 4.40
C LEU A 70 17.37 -9.85 3.59
N VAL A 71 18.22 -9.96 2.56
CA VAL A 71 18.60 -8.82 1.72
C VAL A 71 17.38 -8.23 1.02
N PHE A 72 16.49 -9.07 0.52
CA PHE A 72 15.30 -8.61 -0.19
C PHE A 72 14.31 -7.91 0.75
N PHE A 73 14.00 -8.53 1.89
CA PHE A 73 13.01 -8.00 2.84
C PHE A 73 13.54 -6.84 3.71
N ASP A 74 14.81 -6.87 4.11
CA ASP A 74 15.37 -5.86 5.03
C ASP A 74 16.09 -4.71 4.32
N VAL A 75 16.73 -4.96 3.17
CA VAL A 75 17.47 -3.93 2.43
C VAL A 75 16.62 -3.39 1.29
N SER A 76 16.22 -4.23 0.34
CA SER A 76 15.57 -3.78 -0.90
C SER A 76 14.19 -3.18 -0.66
N MET A 77 13.32 -3.86 0.11
CA MET A 77 12.00 -3.32 0.42
C MET A 77 12.07 -2.04 1.24
N ARG A 78 12.96 -1.98 2.22
CA ARG A 78 13.16 -0.79 3.06
C ARG A 78 13.72 0.38 2.27
N ALA A 79 14.59 0.12 1.29
CA ALA A 79 15.07 1.16 0.38
C ALA A 79 13.95 1.71 -0.52
N MET A 80 13.05 0.85 -1.02
CA MET A 80 11.91 1.28 -1.83
C MET A 80 10.88 2.10 -1.05
N ASP A 81 10.79 1.91 0.27
CA ASP A 81 9.90 2.68 1.14
C ASP A 81 10.20 4.18 1.11
N GLY A 82 11.47 4.57 0.94
CA GLY A 82 11.87 5.98 0.80
C GLY A 82 11.48 6.64 -0.53
N LEU A 83 11.06 5.86 -1.54
CA LEU A 83 10.66 6.37 -2.86
C LEU A 83 9.14 6.36 -3.02
N GLN A 84 8.53 5.18 -3.05
CA GLN A 84 7.09 5.01 -3.32
C GLN A 84 6.44 3.91 -2.48
N GLY A 85 7.23 3.12 -1.76
CA GLY A 85 6.78 1.95 -1.00
C GLY A 85 7.31 0.63 -1.56
N PRO A 86 7.31 -0.44 -0.76
CA PRO A 86 7.66 -1.78 -1.20
C PRO A 86 6.62 -2.36 -2.18
N MET A 87 7.06 -3.30 -3.00
CA MET A 87 6.16 -4.05 -3.89
C MET A 87 5.35 -5.09 -3.12
N TYR A 88 4.18 -5.46 -3.63
CA TYR A 88 3.39 -6.55 -3.08
C TYR A 88 4.02 -7.91 -3.40
N VAL A 89 4.26 -8.73 -2.38
CA VAL A 89 5.00 -10.01 -2.50
C VAL A 89 4.11 -11.23 -2.23
N GLY A 90 2.80 -11.08 -2.40
CA GLY A 90 1.87 -12.21 -2.38
C GLY A 90 1.24 -12.52 -1.03
N THR A 91 1.91 -12.29 0.11
CA THR A 91 1.34 -12.56 1.45
C THR A 91 1.78 -11.53 2.49
N GLY A 92 1.10 -11.51 3.63
CA GLY A 92 1.43 -10.65 4.77
C GLY A 92 1.23 -9.17 4.45
N CYS A 93 0.15 -8.82 3.78
CA CYS A 93 -0.11 -7.45 3.34
C CYS A 93 -1.50 -7.00 3.77
N VAL A 94 -1.60 -5.83 4.41
CA VAL A 94 -2.88 -5.19 4.72
C VAL A 94 -3.19 -4.21 3.60
N PHE A 95 -4.33 -4.39 2.94
CA PHE A 95 -4.82 -3.55 1.86
C PHE A 95 -5.94 -2.63 2.34
N ARG A 96 -5.97 -1.42 1.79
CA ARG A 96 -7.14 -0.54 1.85
C ARG A 96 -8.10 -0.94 0.73
N ARG A 97 -9.36 -1.24 1.09
CA ARG A 97 -10.39 -1.71 0.14
C ARG A 97 -10.56 -0.77 -1.06
N THR A 98 -10.55 0.53 -0.83
CA THR A 98 -10.71 1.53 -1.91
C THR A 98 -9.59 1.45 -2.95
N GLY A 99 -8.36 1.12 -2.53
CA GLY A 99 -7.23 0.92 -3.43
C GLY A 99 -7.40 -0.32 -4.31
N LEU A 100 -7.99 -1.39 -3.78
CA LEU A 100 -8.27 -2.63 -4.54
C LEU A 100 -9.36 -2.45 -5.59
N TYR A 101 -10.28 -1.50 -5.40
CA TYR A 101 -11.30 -1.14 -6.40
C TYR A 101 -10.82 -0.10 -7.42
N SER A 102 -9.52 0.20 -7.45
CA SER A 102 -8.92 1.18 -8.36
C SER A 102 -9.46 2.60 -8.17
N PHE A 103 -9.93 2.94 -6.97
CA PHE A 103 -10.21 4.34 -6.65
C PHE A 103 -8.90 5.09 -6.45
N SER A 104 -8.83 6.32 -6.98
CA SER A 104 -7.68 7.19 -6.74
C SER A 104 -7.57 7.51 -5.24
N PRO A 105 -6.35 7.63 -4.69
CA PRO A 105 -6.19 8.04 -3.31
C PRO A 105 -6.89 9.39 -3.10
N PRO A 106 -7.50 9.62 -1.92
CA PRO A 106 -8.01 10.94 -1.59
C PRO A 106 -6.88 11.95 -1.77
N ARG A 107 -7.14 12.99 -2.57
CA ARG A 107 -6.14 14.04 -2.86
C ARG A 107 -5.62 14.55 -1.53
N ALA A 108 -4.29 14.61 -1.38
CA ALA A 108 -3.65 15.27 -0.25
C ALA A 108 -4.23 16.68 -0.16
N THR A 109 -5.10 16.93 0.81
CA THR A 109 -5.38 18.30 1.23
C THR A 109 -4.11 18.76 1.93
N GLU A 110 -3.23 19.45 1.20
CA GLU A 110 -2.20 20.26 1.84
C GLU A 110 -2.93 21.23 2.77
N HIS A 111 -2.81 21.03 4.08
CA HIS A 111 -3.26 21.98 5.07
C HIS A 111 -2.23 23.11 5.14
N HIS A 112 -2.17 23.96 4.11
CA HIS A 112 -1.47 25.23 4.24
C HIS A 112 -2.42 26.26 4.88
N GLY A 113 -2.18 26.55 6.16
CA GLY A 113 -2.83 27.63 6.88
C GLY A 113 -3.18 27.26 8.33
N TRP A 114 -2.85 28.17 9.26
CA TRP A 114 -3.14 28.07 10.70
C TRP A 114 -4.64 27.90 11.02
N LEU A 115 -5.52 28.28 10.09
CA LEU A 115 -6.96 28.06 10.13
C LEU A 115 -7.39 27.37 8.82
N GLY A 116 -7.23 26.06 8.77
CA GLY A 116 -7.51 25.25 7.57
C GLY A 116 -8.92 25.46 7.02
N ARG A 117 -9.05 26.13 5.87
CA ARG A 117 -10.25 26.13 5.00
C ARG A 117 -10.01 26.84 3.66
N LYS A 118 -9.12 26.32 2.78
CA LYS A 118 -9.19 26.61 1.34
C LYS A 118 -8.90 25.37 0.51
N LYS A 119 -9.95 24.78 -0.07
CA LYS A 119 -9.85 23.71 -1.08
C LYS A 119 -9.55 24.34 -2.43
N ILE A 120 -8.28 24.37 -2.85
CA ILE A 120 -7.94 24.71 -4.23
C ILE A 120 -8.04 23.42 -5.06
N LYS A 121 -9.06 23.32 -5.91
CA LYS A 121 -9.15 22.24 -6.90
C LYS A 121 -8.10 22.49 -7.98
N LEU A 122 -6.92 21.88 -7.87
CA LEU A 122 -5.98 21.80 -8.99
C LEU A 122 -6.57 20.83 -10.03
N PHE A 123 -7.40 21.35 -10.93
CA PHE A 123 -7.77 20.65 -12.16
C PHE A 123 -6.48 20.49 -12.97
N LEU A 124 -5.95 19.27 -13.02
CA LEU A 124 -4.99 18.82 -14.01
C LEU A 124 -5.69 18.80 -15.39
N THR A 125 -5.97 19.99 -15.92
CA THR A 125 -6.35 20.14 -17.32
C THR A 125 -5.07 19.96 -18.12
N LYS A 126 -4.90 18.77 -18.71
CA LYS A 126 -3.91 18.52 -19.77
C LYS A 126 -4.02 19.65 -20.80
N LYS A 127 -3.01 20.51 -20.90
CA LYS A 127 -2.88 21.50 -21.97
C LYS A 127 -2.65 20.72 -23.28
N LYS A 128 -3.71 20.49 -24.07
CA LYS A 128 -3.57 20.01 -25.46
C LYS A 128 -2.74 21.06 -26.21
N ARG A 129 -1.48 20.77 -26.52
CA ARG A 129 -0.73 21.53 -27.54
C ARG A 129 -1.34 21.20 -28.89
N ALA A 130 -2.20 22.08 -29.39
CA ALA A 130 -2.65 22.06 -30.77
C ALA A 130 -1.48 22.47 -31.67
N TRP A 131 -0.87 21.50 -32.36
CA TRP A 131 0.05 21.80 -33.45
C TRP A 131 -0.79 22.11 -34.69
N GLY A 132 -1.11 23.39 -34.86
CA GLY A 132 -1.81 23.90 -36.03
C GLY A 132 -0.89 23.93 -37.23
N ARG A 133 -1.24 23.15 -38.26
CA ARG A 133 -0.81 23.34 -39.66
C ARG A 133 -0.93 24.83 -40.03
N ARG A 134 0.15 25.43 -40.53
CA ARG A 134 0.05 26.60 -41.41
C ARG A 134 0.65 26.21 -42.75
N ARG A 135 -0.26 25.98 -43.72
CA ARG A 135 0.01 26.13 -45.15
C ARG A 135 -0.06 27.63 -45.43
N THR A 136 1.01 28.17 -45.97
CA THR A 136 1.07 29.17 -47.05
C THR A 136 2.44 28.97 -47.67
#